data_AF-A0A2S4UPA3-F1
#
_entry.id   AF-A0A2S4UPA3-F1
#
_cell.length_a   1.000
_cell.length_b   1.000
_cell.length_c   1.000
_cell.angle_alpha   90.00
_cell.angle_beta   90.00
_cell.angle_gamma   90.00
#
_symmetry.space_group_name_H-M   'P 1'
#
loop_
_entity.id
_entity.type
_entity.pdbx_description
1 polymer ?
#
loop_
_entity_poly.entity_id
_entity_poly.type
_entity_poly.pdbx_seq_one_letter_code
_entity_poly.pdbx_strand_id
1 'polypeptide(L)'
;MDTEGDYLLEPLLKEILAQSATFSLPDMEALWMPFLYQLVRDLVYRSISLETPIYQELTQQFIRHFIDAKLGPIPQAGNFQVPCSCRDCDHLNKFLRNENQHVMKLAPSKATRQHLVWQLDSARISCTHSTAHDRITFTKTDSETEIRQWKKRQTEIYSDLTQKIEHNHLISLLGAEEANRMRSLAQPVQGAPSLHHQRMRYP
;
A
#
# COMPACT_ATOMS: atom_id res chain seq x y z
N MET A 1 16.22 41.68 1.87
CA MET A 1 17.55 41.32 1.33
C MET A 1 18.01 40.15 2.18
N ASP A 2 17.67 38.93 1.78
CA ASP A 2 18.08 37.67 2.42
C ASP A 2 18.23 36.63 1.30
N THR A 3 19.20 36.87 0.42
CA THR A 3 19.42 36.09 -0.80
C THR A 3 20.13 34.78 -0.53
N GLU A 4 20.86 34.64 0.59
CA GLU A 4 21.76 33.51 0.84
C GLU A 4 21.02 32.19 1.18
N GLY A 5 19.85 32.27 1.82
CA GLY A 5 19.02 31.10 2.14
C GLY A 5 18.30 30.51 0.93
N ASP A 6 17.86 31.34 -0.01
CA ASP A 6 17.19 30.90 -1.24
C ASP A 6 18.15 30.16 -2.19
N TYR A 7 19.44 30.53 -2.21
CA TYR A 7 20.44 29.87 -3.07
C TYR A 7 20.81 28.44 -2.64
N LEU A 8 20.57 28.06 -1.38
CA LEU A 8 20.94 26.75 -0.83
C LEU A 8 19.79 25.74 -0.81
N LEU A 9 18.54 26.21 -0.85
CA LEU A 9 17.37 25.35 -0.79
C LEU A 9 17.23 24.50 -2.05
N GLU A 10 17.33 25.08 -3.24
CA GLU A 10 17.20 24.32 -4.49
C GLU A 10 18.26 23.21 -4.65
N PRO A 11 19.57 23.46 -4.43
CA PRO A 11 20.57 22.39 -4.46
C PRO A 11 20.28 21.27 -3.46
N LEU A 12 19.86 21.61 -2.24
CA LEU A 12 19.49 20.63 -1.23
C LEU A 12 18.30 19.77 -1.67
N LEU A 13 17.25 20.40 -2.20
CA LEU A 13 16.07 19.69 -2.68
C LEU A 13 16.38 18.77 -3.87
N LYS A 14 17.28 19.19 -4.76
CA LYS A 14 17.77 18.35 -5.87
C LYS A 14 18.53 17.13 -5.38
N GLU A 15 19.37 17.29 -4.36
CA GLU A 15 20.10 16.17 -3.77
C GLU A 15 19.15 15.19 -3.05
N ILE A 16 18.19 15.72 -2.30
CA ILE A 16 17.14 14.90 -1.66
C ILE A 16 16.34 14.13 -2.73
N LEU A 17 15.96 14.79 -3.82
CA LEU A 17 15.26 14.16 -4.95
C LEU A 17 16.08 13.03 -5.57
N ALA A 18 17.39 13.23 -5.77
CA ALA A 18 18.27 12.22 -6.34
C ALA A 18 18.35 10.94 -5.48
N GLN A 19 18.15 11.08 -4.17
CA GLN A 19 18.20 9.96 -3.22
C GLN A 19 16.82 9.42 -2.84
N SER A 20 15.73 10.06 -3.26
CA SER A 20 14.37 9.78 -2.78
C SER A 20 13.95 8.31 -2.91
N ALA A 21 14.35 7.66 -4.01
CA ALA A 21 14.04 6.26 -4.29
C ALA A 21 14.74 5.26 -3.34
N THR A 22 15.77 5.71 -2.61
CA THR A 22 16.53 4.89 -1.66
C THR A 22 15.96 4.91 -0.25
N PHE A 23 15.04 5.84 0.04
CA PHE A 23 14.51 6.02 1.39
C PHE A 23 13.67 4.83 1.82
N SER A 24 13.89 4.36 3.05
CA SER A 24 13.11 3.26 3.60
C SER A 24 11.71 3.74 4.02
N LEU A 25 10.72 2.84 4.10
CA LEU A 25 9.39 3.19 4.60
C LEU A 25 9.43 3.79 6.02
N PRO A 26 10.18 3.25 6.99
CA PRO A 26 10.33 3.88 8.30
C PRO A 26 10.86 5.32 8.23
N ASP A 27 11.85 5.59 7.38
CA ASP A 27 12.38 6.95 7.20
C ASP A 27 11.35 7.87 6.53
N MET A 28 10.58 7.34 5.58
CA MET A 28 9.49 8.08 4.96
C MET A 28 8.44 8.51 5.99
N GLU A 29 8.05 7.61 6.88
CA GLU A 29 7.05 7.88 7.93
C GLU A 29 7.57 8.84 9.01
N ALA A 30 8.80 8.64 9.47
CA ALA A 30 9.34 9.36 10.62
C ALA A 30 9.95 10.72 10.25
N LEU A 31 10.45 10.87 9.02
CA LEU A 31 11.24 12.04 8.62
C LEU A 31 10.70 12.72 7.36
N TRP A 32 10.62 12.00 6.24
CA TRP A 32 10.44 12.64 4.93
C TRP A 32 9.03 13.15 4.67
N MET A 33 7.99 12.41 5.06
CA MET A 33 6.61 12.89 4.96
C MET A 33 6.34 14.06 5.93
N PRO A 34 6.75 14.00 7.22
CA PRO A 34 6.69 15.16 8.10
C PRO A 34 7.43 16.39 7.55
N PHE A 35 8.62 16.20 6.97
CA PHE A 35 9.37 17.27 6.31
C PHE A 35 8.57 17.88 5.15
N LEU A 36 7.99 17.05 4.27
CA LEU A 36 7.18 17.53 3.15
C LEU A 36 5.99 18.37 3.63
N TYR A 37 5.28 17.91 4.67
CA TYR A 37 4.13 18.64 5.20
C TYR A 37 4.53 20.00 5.78
N GLN A 38 5.67 20.07 6.47
CA GLN A 38 6.20 21.33 7.01
C GLN A 38 6.66 22.26 5.89
N LEU A 39 7.39 21.73 4.90
CA LEU A 39 7.85 22.50 3.75
C LEU A 39 6.67 23.15 3.03
N VAL A 40 5.62 22.39 2.67
CA VAL A 40 4.44 22.95 1.99
C VAL A 40 3.79 24.05 2.82
N ARG A 41 3.65 23.85 4.14
CA ARG A 41 3.09 24.87 5.04
C ARG A 41 3.93 26.14 5.06
N ASP A 42 5.25 26.01 5.13
CA ASP A 42 6.16 27.15 5.20
C ASP A 42 6.22 27.93 3.88
N LEU A 43 6.16 27.22 2.75
CA LEU A 43 6.05 27.84 1.43
C LEU A 43 4.78 28.69 1.32
N VAL A 44 3.63 28.13 1.72
CA VAL A 44 2.35 28.86 1.73
C VAL A 44 2.39 30.06 2.66
N TYR A 45 2.91 29.88 3.89
CA TYR A 45 3.03 30.96 4.87
C TYR A 45 3.89 32.12 4.35
N ARG A 46 4.96 31.80 3.61
CA ARG A 46 5.85 32.78 2.98
C ARG A 46 5.35 33.30 1.63
N SER A 47 4.17 32.89 1.18
CA SER A 47 3.61 33.22 -0.14
C SER A 47 4.53 32.81 -1.31
N ILE A 48 5.32 31.74 -1.14
CA ILE A 48 6.14 31.16 -2.20
C ILE A 48 5.25 30.25 -3.05
N SER A 49 5.35 30.37 -4.38
CA SER A 49 4.52 29.59 -5.30
C SER A 49 4.81 28.09 -5.20
N LEU A 50 3.75 27.31 -4.93
CA LEU A 50 3.79 25.85 -4.95
C LEU A 50 3.87 25.27 -6.37
N GLU A 51 3.59 26.09 -7.40
CA GLU A 51 3.70 25.69 -8.81
C GLU A 51 5.15 25.69 -9.31
N THR A 52 6.11 26.02 -8.44
CA THR A 52 7.54 25.92 -8.77
C THR A 52 7.91 24.45 -9.03
N PRO A 53 8.57 24.12 -10.17
CA PRO A 53 8.80 22.73 -10.57
C PRO A 53 9.47 21.84 -9.53
N ILE A 54 10.43 22.38 -8.77
CA ILE A 54 11.16 21.60 -7.76
C ILE A 54 10.26 21.10 -6.62
N TYR A 55 9.25 21.90 -6.22
CA TYR A 55 8.31 21.51 -5.17
C TYR A 55 7.28 20.50 -5.68
N GLN A 56 6.85 20.65 -6.92
CA GLN A 56 5.97 19.69 -7.58
C GLN A 56 6.66 18.33 -7.72
N GLU A 57 7.89 18.30 -8.23
CA GLU A 57 8.65 17.07 -8.41
C GLU A 57 8.94 16.38 -7.07
N LEU A 58 9.37 17.14 -6.05
CA LEU A 58 9.59 16.62 -4.70
C LEU A 58 8.31 15.99 -4.13
N THR A 59 7.19 16.71 -4.21
CA THR A 59 5.91 16.25 -3.66
C THR A 59 5.43 14.99 -4.39
N GLN A 60 5.50 14.99 -5.73
CA GLN A 60 5.09 13.85 -6.54
C GLN A 60 5.94 12.61 -6.24
N GLN A 61 7.28 12.75 -6.17
CA GLN A 61 8.16 11.62 -5.89
C GLN A 61 7.94 11.07 -4.48
N PHE A 62 7.83 11.93 -3.46
CA PHE A 62 7.65 11.51 -2.08
C PHE A 62 6.32 10.82 -1.87
N ILE A 63 5.21 11.40 -2.36
CA ILE A 63 3.88 10.81 -2.24
C ILE A 63 3.82 9.47 -2.98
N ARG A 64 4.36 9.39 -4.21
CA ARG A 64 4.40 8.14 -4.97
C ARG A 64 5.18 7.07 -4.22
N HIS A 65 6.41 7.36 -3.84
CA HIS A 65 7.28 6.41 -3.13
C HIS A 65 6.66 5.94 -1.81
N PHE A 66 6.08 6.88 -1.05
CA PHE A 66 5.40 6.57 0.20
C PHE A 66 4.20 5.64 0.00
N ILE A 67 3.34 5.95 -0.97
CA ILE A 67 2.16 5.11 -1.29
C ILE A 67 2.61 3.74 -1.77
N ASP A 68 3.55 3.66 -2.70
CA ASP A 68 4.03 2.38 -3.25
C ASP A 68 4.66 1.51 -2.16
N ALA A 69 5.47 2.10 -1.28
CA ALA A 69 6.11 1.39 -0.17
C ALA A 69 5.11 0.94 0.91
N LYS A 70 4.10 1.77 1.23
CA LYS A 70 3.16 1.52 2.32
C LYS A 70 1.96 0.66 1.91
N LEU A 71 1.43 0.88 0.72
CA LEU A 71 0.24 0.18 0.21
C LEU A 71 0.61 -1.17 -0.42
N GLY A 72 1.76 -1.22 -1.09
CA GLY A 72 2.20 -2.40 -1.82
C GLY A 72 1.32 -2.72 -3.05
N PRO A 73 1.63 -3.82 -3.76
CA PRO A 73 0.90 -4.19 -4.96
C PRO A 73 -0.57 -4.51 -4.67
N ILE A 74 -1.44 -4.23 -5.64
CA ILE A 74 -2.85 -4.63 -5.58
C ILE A 74 -2.91 -6.16 -5.50
N PRO A 75 -3.66 -6.75 -4.54
CA PRO A 75 -3.86 -8.17 -4.46
C PRO A 75 -4.45 -8.71 -5.77
N GLN A 76 -3.78 -9.67 -6.39
CA GLN A 76 -4.27 -10.26 -7.63
C GLN A 76 -5.40 -11.24 -7.33
N ALA A 77 -6.61 -10.90 -7.76
CA ALA A 77 -7.65 -11.89 -7.96
C ALA A 77 -7.27 -12.75 -9.17
N GLY A 78 -6.57 -13.88 -8.99
CA GLY A 78 -6.68 -14.97 -9.97
C GLY A 78 -5.44 -15.69 -10.47
N ASN A 79 -4.21 -15.37 -10.06
CA ASN A 79 -3.03 -16.15 -10.47
C ASN A 79 -2.32 -16.79 -9.27
N PHE A 80 -3.03 -17.68 -8.58
CA PHE A 80 -2.45 -18.48 -7.51
C PHE A 80 -1.65 -19.65 -8.09
N GLN A 81 -0.44 -19.39 -8.60
CA GLN A 81 0.46 -20.46 -9.02
C GLN A 81 1.90 -20.17 -8.61
N VAL A 82 2.53 -21.11 -7.92
CA VAL A 82 3.97 -21.05 -7.67
C VAL A 82 4.74 -21.41 -8.94
N PRO A 83 5.87 -20.74 -9.24
CA PRO A 83 6.69 -20.97 -10.43
C PRO A 83 7.60 -22.20 -10.27
N CYS A 84 7.04 -23.32 -9.82
CA CYS A 84 7.74 -24.58 -9.62
C CYS A 84 6.91 -25.74 -10.18
N SER A 85 7.58 -26.63 -10.92
CA SER A 85 7.00 -27.81 -11.59
C SER A 85 7.28 -29.12 -10.86
N CYS A 86 7.77 -29.08 -9.62
CA CYS A 86 7.97 -30.30 -8.83
C CYS A 86 6.61 -30.93 -8.46
N ARG A 87 6.60 -32.24 -8.19
CA ARG A 87 5.37 -32.99 -7.88
C ARG A 87 4.57 -32.40 -6.71
N ASP A 88 5.23 -31.92 -5.68
CA ASP A 88 4.58 -31.32 -4.51
C ASP A 88 3.97 -29.95 -4.85
N CYS A 89 4.68 -29.13 -5.64
CA CYS A 89 4.20 -27.84 -6.13
C CYS A 89 3.07 -27.99 -7.15
N ASP A 90 3.05 -29.04 -7.95
CA ASP A 90 1.94 -29.35 -8.84
C ASP A 90 0.65 -29.62 -8.06
N HIS A 91 0.75 -30.31 -6.92
CA HIS A 91 -0.40 -30.55 -6.05
C HIS A 91 -0.87 -29.25 -5.39
N LEU A 92 0.07 -28.43 -4.92
CA LEU A 92 -0.22 -27.09 -4.40
C LEU A 92 -0.88 -26.21 -5.46
N ASN A 93 -0.36 -26.18 -6.69
CA ASN A 93 -0.90 -25.39 -7.79
C ASN A 93 -2.31 -25.84 -8.20
N LYS A 94 -2.61 -27.14 -8.17
CA LYS A 94 -3.97 -27.66 -8.37
C LYS A 94 -4.93 -27.15 -7.30
N PHE A 95 -4.51 -27.20 -6.03
CA PHE A 95 -5.29 -26.62 -4.94
C PHE A 95 -5.49 -25.12 -5.16
N LEU A 96 -4.43 -24.37 -5.43
CA LEU A 96 -4.44 -22.93 -5.60
C LEU A 96 -5.37 -22.46 -6.75
N ARG A 97 -5.46 -23.21 -7.84
CA ARG A 97 -6.39 -22.95 -8.96
C ARG A 97 -7.83 -23.39 -8.71
N ASN A 98 -8.08 -24.28 -7.75
CA ASN A 98 -9.43 -24.79 -7.49
C ASN A 98 -10.28 -23.78 -6.69
N GLU A 99 -11.17 -23.05 -7.36
CA GLU A 99 -12.05 -22.05 -6.74
C GLU A 99 -12.95 -22.63 -5.64
N ASN A 100 -13.33 -23.90 -5.74
CA ASN A 100 -14.21 -24.57 -4.77
C ASN A 100 -13.48 -25.09 -3.52
N GLN A 101 -12.16 -24.91 -3.44
CA GLN A 101 -11.35 -25.42 -2.34
C GLN A 101 -10.52 -24.29 -1.72
N HIS A 102 -10.90 -23.89 -0.51
CA HIS A 102 -10.23 -22.83 0.25
C HIS A 102 -9.16 -23.34 1.21
N VAL A 103 -9.22 -24.61 1.60
CA VAL A 103 -8.28 -25.21 2.57
C VAL A 103 -7.69 -26.50 2.00
N MET A 104 -6.37 -26.66 2.14
CA MET A 104 -5.66 -27.90 1.85
C MET A 104 -4.81 -28.30 3.05
N LYS A 105 -4.94 -29.56 3.48
CA LYS A 105 -4.14 -30.13 4.57
C LYS A 105 -3.23 -31.21 4.01
N LEU A 106 -1.92 -31.08 4.21
CA LEU A 106 -0.93 -32.06 3.81
C LEU A 106 -0.15 -32.57 5.03
N ALA A 107 0.39 -33.78 4.95
CA ALA A 107 1.35 -34.32 5.93
C ALA A 107 2.73 -34.57 5.26
N PRO A 108 3.42 -33.51 4.80
CA PRO A 108 4.68 -33.65 4.07
C PRO A 108 5.87 -33.86 5.02
N SER A 109 6.98 -34.34 4.45
CA SER A 109 8.28 -34.30 5.12
C SER A 109 8.68 -32.86 5.50
N LYS A 110 9.61 -32.70 6.45
CA LYS A 110 10.12 -31.37 6.85
C LYS A 110 10.70 -30.58 5.68
N ALA A 111 11.45 -31.24 4.81
CA ALA A 111 12.06 -30.62 3.63
C ALA A 111 11.01 -30.16 2.62
N THR A 112 10.04 -31.03 2.30
CA THR A 112 8.91 -30.67 1.42
C THR A 112 8.10 -29.52 2.01
N ARG A 113 7.85 -29.49 3.32
CA ARG A 113 7.15 -28.40 4.00
C ARG A 113 7.86 -27.06 3.81
N GLN A 114 9.16 -27.03 4.07
CA GLN A 114 9.98 -25.81 3.90
C GLN A 114 10.00 -25.35 2.44
N HIS A 115 10.10 -26.29 1.50
CA HIS A 115 10.05 -25.99 0.07
C HIS A 115 8.72 -25.32 -0.35
N LEU A 116 7.58 -25.91 0.05
CA LEU A 116 6.26 -25.39 -0.30
C LEU A 116 5.99 -24.00 0.31
N VAL A 117 6.39 -23.80 1.57
CA VAL A 117 6.29 -22.50 2.24
C VAL A 117 7.15 -21.46 1.52
N TRP A 118 8.42 -21.79 1.24
CA TRP A 118 9.31 -20.89 0.52
C TRP A 118 8.76 -20.49 -0.84
N GLN A 119 8.20 -21.43 -1.61
CA GLN A 119 7.59 -21.12 -2.91
C GLN A 119 6.40 -20.16 -2.81
N LEU A 120 5.52 -20.36 -1.83
CA LEU A 120 4.38 -19.46 -1.60
C LEU A 120 4.83 -18.05 -1.21
N ASP A 121 5.76 -17.95 -0.27
CA ASP A 121 6.28 -16.67 0.23
C ASP A 121 7.05 -15.93 -0.87
N SER A 122 7.88 -16.65 -1.65
CA SER A 122 8.64 -16.09 -2.78
C SER A 122 7.73 -15.58 -3.90
N ALA A 123 6.66 -16.33 -4.20
CA ALA A 123 5.70 -15.98 -5.23
C ALA A 123 4.66 -14.94 -4.76
N ARG A 124 4.70 -14.54 -3.47
CA ARG A 124 3.77 -13.58 -2.84
C ARG A 124 2.30 -13.95 -3.07
N ILE A 125 1.98 -15.23 -2.95
CA ILE A 125 0.64 -15.76 -3.15
C ILE A 125 -0.18 -15.61 -1.86
N SER A 126 -1.40 -15.13 -1.98
CA SER A 126 -2.35 -14.92 -0.86
C SER A 126 -2.91 -16.23 -0.30
N CYS A 127 -2.03 -17.03 0.29
CA CYS A 127 -2.34 -18.31 0.91
C CYS A 127 -1.58 -18.39 2.24
N THR A 128 -2.31 -18.35 3.34
CA THR A 128 -1.71 -18.51 4.68
C THR A 128 -1.41 -19.97 4.95
N HIS A 129 -0.41 -20.22 5.80
CA HIS A 129 -0.07 -21.57 6.22
C HIS A 129 0.05 -21.66 7.75
N SER A 130 -0.48 -22.73 8.31
CA SER A 130 -0.29 -23.08 9.73
C SER A 130 0.22 -24.51 9.84
N THR A 131 1.16 -24.70 10.75
CA THR A 131 1.78 -26.00 10.99
C THR A 131 1.34 -26.52 12.35
N ALA A 132 0.75 -27.72 12.38
CA ALA A 132 0.41 -28.43 13.60
C ALA A 132 0.93 -29.87 13.50
N HIS A 133 1.84 -30.25 14.38
CA HIS A 133 2.51 -31.55 14.37
C HIS A 133 3.13 -31.92 13.00
N ASP A 134 2.71 -33.04 12.43
CA ASP A 134 3.11 -33.59 11.14
C ASP A 134 2.34 -32.98 9.96
N ARG A 135 1.35 -32.11 10.22
CA ARG A 135 0.47 -31.53 9.20
C ARG A 135 0.75 -30.04 8.97
N ILE A 136 0.63 -29.64 7.71
CA ILE A 136 0.55 -28.24 7.29
C ILE A 136 -0.81 -27.99 6.67
N THR A 137 -1.44 -26.88 7.05
CA THR A 137 -2.71 -26.42 6.51
C THR A 137 -2.47 -25.15 5.72
N PHE A 138 -2.74 -25.18 4.43
CA PHE A 138 -2.77 -24.04 3.53
C PHE A 138 -4.20 -23.53 3.43
N THR A 139 -4.40 -22.24 3.63
CA THR A 139 -5.71 -21.58 3.55
C THR A 139 -5.60 -20.41 2.59
N LYS A 140 -6.32 -20.49 1.46
CA LYS A 140 -6.44 -19.35 0.54
C LYS A 140 -7.06 -18.20 1.32
N THR A 141 -6.39 -17.06 1.33
CA THR A 141 -7.03 -15.84 1.77
C THR A 141 -8.14 -15.54 0.78
N ASP A 142 -9.36 -15.32 1.25
CA ASP A 142 -10.44 -14.84 0.40
C ASP A 142 -9.96 -13.55 -0.28
N SER A 143 -9.80 -13.62 -1.61
CA SER A 143 -9.28 -12.51 -2.42
C SER A 143 -10.15 -11.27 -2.24
N GLU A 144 -11.46 -11.44 -1.98
CA GLU A 144 -12.33 -10.31 -1.64
C GLU A 144 -11.96 -9.68 -0.31
N THR A 145 -11.69 -10.47 0.72
CA THR A 145 -11.28 -9.97 2.03
C THR A 145 -9.94 -9.24 1.95
N GLU A 146 -8.97 -9.78 1.21
CA GLU A 146 -7.67 -9.12 1.01
C GLU A 146 -7.79 -7.84 0.19
N ILE A 147 -8.57 -7.85 -0.89
CA ILE A 147 -8.89 -6.66 -1.69
C ILE A 147 -9.59 -5.62 -0.81
N ARG A 148 -10.54 -6.02 0.06
CA ARG A 148 -11.21 -5.11 1.00
C ARG A 148 -10.21 -4.51 1.99
N GLN A 149 -9.31 -5.30 2.56
CA GLN A 149 -8.27 -4.81 3.45
C GLN A 149 -7.26 -3.90 2.74
N TRP A 150 -6.91 -4.20 1.50
CA TRP A 150 -6.07 -3.34 0.67
C TRP A 150 -6.76 -2.02 0.37
N LYS A 151 -8.04 -2.04 -0.05
CA LYS A 151 -8.84 -0.82 -0.26
C LYS A 151 -8.98 -0.01 1.03
N LYS A 152 -9.15 -0.66 2.19
CA LYS A 152 -9.20 0.02 3.48
C LYS A 152 -7.89 0.77 3.77
N ARG A 153 -6.73 0.10 3.61
CA ARG A 153 -5.41 0.72 3.76
C ARG A 153 -5.21 1.87 2.77
N GLN A 154 -5.65 1.70 1.52
CA GLN A 154 -5.61 2.74 0.50
C GLN A 154 -6.36 3.98 0.98
N THR A 155 -7.62 3.83 1.41
CA THR A 155 -8.44 4.93 1.93
C THR A 155 -7.79 5.60 3.14
N GLU A 156 -7.24 4.84 4.08
CA GLU A 156 -6.54 5.39 5.25
C GLU A 156 -5.34 6.26 4.86
N ILE A 157 -4.50 5.80 3.92
CA ILE A 157 -3.33 6.54 3.44
C ILE A 157 -3.74 7.85 2.75
N TYR A 158 -4.69 7.79 1.81
CA TYR A 158 -5.13 9.00 1.10
C TYR A 158 -5.89 9.97 2.02
N SER A 159 -6.63 9.45 3.01
CA SER A 159 -7.28 10.29 4.02
C SER A 159 -6.26 11.04 4.87
N ASP A 160 -5.18 10.40 5.32
CA ASP A 160 -4.15 11.10 6.08
C ASP A 160 -3.45 12.17 5.22
N LEU A 161 -3.05 11.83 3.99
CA LEU A 161 -2.41 12.78 3.07
C LEU A 161 -3.29 14.02 2.81
N THR A 162 -4.57 13.81 2.52
CA THR A 162 -5.52 14.91 2.21
C THR A 162 -5.96 15.71 3.44
N GLN A 163 -5.72 15.19 4.66
CA GLN A 163 -5.87 15.95 5.90
C GLN A 163 -4.62 16.81 6.21
N LYS A 164 -3.43 16.35 5.80
CA LYS A 164 -2.16 17.06 6.08
C LYS A 164 -1.84 18.14 5.06
N ILE A 165 -2.26 17.98 3.81
CA ILE A 165 -2.07 18.95 2.74
C ILE A 165 -3.44 19.36 2.20
N GLU A 166 -3.75 20.66 2.30
CA GLU A 166 -5.02 21.19 1.78
C GLU A 166 -5.17 20.94 0.28
N HIS A 167 -6.40 20.73 -0.16
CA HIS A 167 -6.66 20.32 -1.54
C HIS A 167 -6.21 21.35 -2.59
N ASN A 168 -6.34 22.65 -2.32
CA ASN A 168 -5.87 23.66 -3.27
C ASN A 168 -4.34 23.62 -3.40
N HIS A 169 -3.61 23.33 -2.32
CA HIS A 169 -2.17 23.12 -2.38
C HIS A 169 -1.82 21.84 -3.15
N LEU A 170 -2.60 20.76 -2.99
CA LEU A 170 -2.45 19.55 -3.80
C LEU A 170 -2.69 19.82 -5.28
N ILE A 171 -3.65 20.68 -5.65
CA ILE A 171 -3.86 21.09 -7.05
C ILE A 171 -2.61 21.78 -7.60
N SER A 172 -2.03 22.73 -6.85
CA SER A 172 -0.81 23.43 -7.30
C SER A 172 0.40 22.49 -7.36
N LEU A 173 0.50 21.49 -6.48
CA LEU A 173 1.65 20.59 -6.38
C LEU A 173 1.60 19.41 -7.35
N LEU A 174 0.41 18.86 -7.62
CA LEU A 174 0.23 17.60 -8.36
C LEU A 174 -0.64 17.75 -9.61
N GLY A 175 -1.27 18.90 -9.80
CA GLY A 175 -2.31 19.11 -10.80
C GLY A 175 -3.70 18.68 -10.33
N ALA A 176 -4.72 19.27 -10.98
CA ALA A 176 -6.11 19.07 -10.59
C ALA A 176 -6.58 17.61 -10.71
N GLU A 177 -6.12 16.89 -11.73
CA GLU A 177 -6.51 15.49 -11.95
C GLU A 177 -6.08 14.60 -10.78
N GLU A 178 -4.80 14.65 -10.43
CA GLU A 178 -4.24 13.81 -9.36
C GLU A 178 -4.78 14.22 -7.98
N ALA A 179 -4.90 15.52 -7.71
CA ALA A 179 -5.49 16.01 -6.46
C ALA A 179 -6.95 15.54 -6.27
N ASN A 180 -7.74 15.52 -7.35
CA ASN A 180 -9.10 15.01 -7.33
C ASN A 180 -9.14 13.49 -7.17
N ARG A 181 -8.22 12.75 -7.81
CA ARG A 181 -8.06 11.30 -7.63
C ARG A 181 -7.77 10.96 -6.17
N MET A 182 -6.80 11.64 -5.55
CA MET A 182 -6.46 11.45 -4.14
C MET A 182 -7.67 11.70 -3.22
N ARG A 183 -8.42 12.78 -3.45
CA ARG A 183 -9.63 13.10 -2.67
C ARG A 183 -10.71 12.04 -2.84
N SER A 184 -10.89 11.51 -4.04
CA SER A 184 -11.85 10.42 -4.30
C SER A 184 -11.46 9.14 -3.54
N LEU A 185 -10.17 8.77 -3.59
CA LEU A 185 -9.65 7.58 -2.91
C LEU A 185 -9.65 7.70 -1.38
N ALA A 186 -9.61 8.93 -0.84
CA ALA A 186 -9.71 9.21 0.58
C ALA A 186 -11.12 8.98 1.16
N GLN A 187 -12.15 8.84 0.32
CA GLN A 187 -13.51 8.61 0.80
C GLN A 187 -13.72 7.14 1.18
N PRO A 188 -14.44 6.85 2.28
CA PRO A 188 -14.81 5.49 2.63
C PRO A 188 -15.61 4.86 1.48
N VAL A 189 -15.25 3.62 1.11
CA VAL A 189 -16.04 2.85 0.15
C VAL A 189 -17.45 2.66 0.72
N GLN A 190 -18.44 3.39 0.19
CA GLN A 190 -19.85 3.17 0.52
C GLN A 190 -20.26 1.82 -0.06
N GLY A 191 -20.21 0.78 0.76
CA GLY A 191 -20.40 -0.59 0.30
C GLY A 191 -20.39 -1.63 1.42
N ALA A 192 -21.12 -1.38 2.49
CA ALA A 192 -21.65 -2.44 3.34
C ALA A 192 -23.05 -2.00 3.80
N PRO A 193 -24.13 -2.70 3.43
CA PRO A 193 -25.40 -2.48 4.10
C PRO A 193 -25.19 -2.83 5.56
N SER A 194 -25.24 -1.80 6.41
CA SER A 194 -25.39 -1.96 7.84
C SER A 194 -26.58 -2.90 8.07
N LEU A 195 -26.31 -4.14 8.51
CA LEU A 195 -27.37 -5.02 9.02
C LEU A 195 -27.85 -4.42 10.34
N HIS A 196 -28.66 -3.38 10.22
CA HIS A 196 -29.38 -2.78 11.30
C HIS A 196 -30.86 -3.02 11.02
N HIS A 197 -31.38 -4.14 11.51
CA HIS A 197 -32.67 -4.24 12.19
C HIS A 197 -33.07 -5.71 12.34
N GLN A 198 -33.07 -6.20 13.57
CA GLN A 198 -34.25 -6.85 14.16
C GLN A 198 -34.02 -7.06 15.66
N ARG A 199 -34.38 -6.05 16.45
CA ARG A 199 -34.81 -6.26 17.83
C ARG A 199 -36.16 -6.99 17.76
N MET A 200 -36.15 -8.29 17.95
CA MET A 200 -37.35 -9.06 18.28
C MET A 200 -37.80 -8.64 19.68
N ARG A 201 -38.86 -7.86 19.77
CA ARG A 201 -39.78 -7.90 20.91
C ARG A 201 -40.87 -8.90 20.55
N TYR A 202 -41.11 -9.88 21.41
CA TYR A 202 -42.37 -10.62 21.47
C TYR A 202 -42.89 -10.59 22.91
N PRO A 203 -44.22 -10.68 23.08
CA PRO A 203 -44.99 -10.15 24.20
C PRO A 203 -44.90 -10.99 25.48
#